data_AF-A0A4Y4XMH7-F1
#
_entry.id   AF-A0A4Y4XMH7-F1
#
_cell.length_a   1.000
_cell.length_b   1.000
_cell.length_c   1.000
_cell.angle_alpha   90.00
_cell.angle_beta   90.00
_cell.angle_gamma   90.00
#
_symmetry.space_group_name_H-M   'P 1'
#
loop_
_entity.id
_entity.type
_entity.pdbx_description
1 polymer ?
#
loop_
_entity_poly.entity_id
_entity_poly.type
_entity_poly.pdbx_seq_one_letter_code
_entity_poly.pdbx_strand_id
1 'polypeptide(L)'
;QRVRGKYAKTLYRLLKQYKSTGILSVEWSQFRELLDIPKDYTMPNIDKFVLKIALKELRKIYPFEHLSYKKERKSHDKRKVTHIDFYFEQLPQG
;
A
#
# COMPACT_ATOMS: atom_id res chain seq x y z
N GLN A 1 19.57 -1.05 -2.70
CA GLN A 1 19.06 0.33 -2.53
C GLN A 1 18.43 0.48 -1.15
N ARG A 2 18.63 1.61 -0.45
CA ARG A 2 18.14 1.80 0.93
C ARG A 2 16.83 2.58 0.92
N VAL A 3 15.73 1.92 1.33
CA VAL A 3 14.44 2.59 1.62
C VAL A 3 14.63 3.48 2.84
N ARG A 4 14.22 4.76 2.78
CA ARG A 4 14.52 5.75 3.83
C ARG A 4 13.31 6.05 4.70
N GLY A 5 12.13 6.25 4.11
CA GLY A 5 10.91 6.56 4.84
C GLY A 5 10.45 5.44 5.79
N LYS A 6 9.95 5.79 6.99
CA LYS A 6 9.39 4.83 7.97
C LYS A 6 8.33 3.94 7.30
N TYR A 7 7.30 4.58 6.73
CA TYR A 7 6.22 3.88 6.07
C TYR A 7 6.67 3.07 4.85
N ALA A 8 7.62 3.60 4.08
CA ALA A 8 8.19 2.90 2.93
C ALA A 8 8.91 1.61 3.36
N LYS A 9 9.69 1.63 4.45
CA LYS A 9 10.38 0.43 4.97
C LYS A 9 9.40 -0.63 5.46
N THR A 10 8.39 -0.22 6.21
CA THR A 10 7.36 -1.14 6.72
C THR A 10 6.57 -1.75 5.57
N LEU A 11 6.12 -0.92 4.62
CA LEU A 11 5.41 -1.38 3.44
C LEU A 11 6.27 -2.29 2.56
N TYR A 12 7.56 -2.00 2.36
CA TYR A 12 8.50 -2.89 1.66
C TYR A 12 8.55 -4.27 2.29
N ARG A 13 8.72 -4.34 3.63
CA ARG A 13 8.77 -5.62 4.35
C ARG A 13 7.48 -6.40 4.17
N LEU A 14 6.34 -5.73 4.25
CA LEU A 14 5.04 -6.35 4.07
C LEU A 14 4.90 -6.89 2.65
N LEU A 15 5.05 -6.06 1.62
CA LEU A 15 4.91 -6.49 0.22
C LEU A 15 5.88 -7.61 -0.17
N LYS A 16 7.11 -7.60 0.37
CA LYS A 16 8.11 -8.64 0.10
C LYS A 16 7.68 -10.03 0.58
N GLN A 17 6.84 -10.12 1.62
CA GLN A 17 6.28 -11.40 2.08
C GLN A 17 5.31 -12.00 1.05
N TYR A 18 4.66 -11.17 0.25
CA TYR A 18 3.69 -11.55 -0.76
C TYR A 18 4.28 -11.62 -2.17
N LYS A 19 5.62 -11.61 -2.29
CA LYS A 19 6.32 -11.59 -3.59
C LYS A 19 5.91 -12.73 -4.53
N SER A 20 5.42 -13.86 -4.00
CA SER A 20 4.98 -15.02 -4.78
C SER A 20 3.57 -14.90 -5.35
N THR A 21 2.73 -14.04 -4.77
CA THR A 21 1.33 -13.86 -5.21
C THR A 21 1.14 -12.61 -6.05
N GLY A 22 2.10 -11.68 -6.05
CA GLY A 22 1.99 -10.42 -6.79
C GLY A 22 0.99 -9.41 -6.20
N ILE A 23 0.26 -9.80 -5.15
CA ILE A 23 -0.84 -9.04 -4.55
C ILE A 23 -0.83 -9.12 -3.03
N LEU A 24 -1.14 -7.99 -2.39
CA LEU A 24 -1.45 -7.88 -0.96
C LEU A 24 -2.81 -7.20 -0.81
N SER A 25 -3.79 -7.87 -0.21
CA SER A 25 -5.07 -7.28 0.19
C SER A 25 -5.20 -7.30 1.70
N VAL A 26 -5.48 -6.16 2.32
CA VAL A 26 -5.64 -6.02 3.78
C VAL A 26 -6.82 -5.11 4.12
N GLU A 27 -7.46 -5.37 5.25
CA GLU A 27 -8.45 -4.44 5.79
C GLU A 27 -7.81 -3.08 6.10
N TRP A 28 -8.58 -2.01 5.94
CA TRP A 28 -8.11 -0.63 6.10
C TRP A 28 -7.64 -0.32 7.53
N SER A 29 -8.32 -0.85 8.54
CA SER A 29 -7.91 -0.77 9.96
C SER A 29 -6.56 -1.45 10.16
N GLN A 30 -6.45 -2.69 9.71
CA GLN A 30 -5.22 -3.49 9.80
C GLN A 30 -4.07 -2.82 9.05
N PHE A 31 -4.30 -2.24 7.88
CA PHE A 31 -3.30 -1.46 7.16
C PHE A 31 -2.74 -0.30 8.00
N ARG A 32 -3.62 0.44 8.69
CA ARG A 32 -3.18 1.55 9.55
C ARG A 32 -2.35 1.06 10.73
N GLU A 33 -2.72 -0.07 11.33
CA GLU A 33 -1.99 -0.68 12.44
C GLU A 33 -0.63 -1.20 11.98
N LEU A 34 -0.59 -1.97 10.88
CA LEU A 34 0.64 -2.52 10.32
C LEU A 34 1.69 -1.46 9.98
N LEU A 35 1.26 -0.27 9.54
CA LEU A 35 2.15 0.85 9.22
C LEU A 35 2.39 1.81 10.39
N ASP A 36 1.78 1.58 11.55
CA ASP A 36 1.76 2.52 12.69
C ASP A 36 1.32 3.93 12.27
N ILE A 37 0.21 4.03 11.54
CA ILE A 37 -0.34 5.30 11.07
C ILE A 37 -1.11 5.98 12.21
N PRO A 38 -0.78 7.24 12.57
CA PRO A 38 -1.48 7.99 13.61
C PRO A 38 -2.99 8.05 13.37
N LYS A 39 -3.82 7.95 14.42
CA LYS A 39 -5.30 7.90 14.30
C LYS A 39 -5.90 9.20 13.73
N ASP A 40 -5.25 10.33 13.99
CA ASP A 40 -5.60 11.67 13.51
C ASP A 40 -5.32 11.88 12.00
N TYR A 41 -4.57 10.97 11.36
CA TYR A 41 -4.40 11.03 9.91
C TYR A 41 -5.72 10.81 9.18
N THR A 42 -6.15 11.86 8.50
CA THR A 42 -7.25 11.86 7.53
C THR A 42 -6.87 11.10 6.27
N MET A 43 -7.86 10.71 5.47
CA MET A 43 -7.63 10.01 4.20
C MET A 43 -6.66 10.76 3.26
N PRO A 44 -6.79 12.09 3.06
CA PRO A 44 -5.83 12.84 2.25
C PRO A 44 -4.40 12.86 2.82
N ASN A 45 -4.26 12.89 4.15
CA ASN A 45 -2.94 12.83 4.79
C ASN A 45 -2.27 11.47 4.58
N ILE A 46 -3.04 10.38 4.64
CA ILE A 46 -2.55 9.04 4.33
C ILE A 46 -2.10 8.97 2.86
N ASP A 47 -2.92 9.47 1.93
CA ASP A 47 -2.55 9.51 0.52
C ASP A 47 -1.26 10.30 0.29
N LYS A 48 -1.16 11.51 0.84
CA LYS A 48 -0.06 12.44 0.61
C LYS A 48 1.25 12.00 1.27
N PHE A 49 1.19 11.58 2.54
CA PHE A 49 2.38 11.38 3.37
C PHE A 49 2.77 9.93 3.59
N VAL A 50 1.84 8.98 3.36
CA VAL A 50 2.10 7.55 3.51
C VAL A 50 2.23 6.92 2.13
N LEU A 51 1.12 6.85 1.38
CA LEU A 51 1.05 6.09 0.13
C LEU A 51 1.91 6.71 -0.98
N LYS A 52 1.75 8.00 -1.27
CA LYS A 52 2.49 8.67 -2.36
C LYS A 52 4.00 8.64 -2.14
N ILE A 53 4.45 8.86 -0.92
CA ILE A 53 5.88 8.85 -0.57
C ILE A 53 6.41 7.41 -0.64
N ALA A 54 5.72 6.44 -0.03
CA ALA A 54 6.14 5.05 -0.05
C ALA A 54 6.20 4.50 -1.48
N LEU A 55 5.17 4.68 -2.31
CA LEU A 55 5.18 4.22 -3.70
C LEU A 55 6.33 4.82 -4.50
N LYS A 56 6.61 6.13 -4.33
CA LYS A 56 7.72 6.80 -5.04
C LYS A 56 9.09 6.20 -4.69
N GLU A 57 9.30 5.80 -3.44
CA GLU A 57 10.53 5.14 -3.03
C GLU A 57 10.58 3.68 -3.51
N LEU A 58 9.48 2.93 -3.35
CA LEU A 58 9.43 1.49 -3.62
C LEU A 58 9.51 1.17 -5.11
N ARG A 59 8.90 1.98 -5.98
CA ARG A 59 8.97 1.81 -7.45
C ARG A 59 10.37 1.89 -8.04
N LYS A 60 11.38 2.26 -7.26
CA LYS A 60 12.78 2.26 -7.69
C LYS A 60 13.49 0.91 -7.43
N ILE A 61 12.82 -0.02 -6.76
CA ILE A 61 13.41 -1.24 -6.20
C ILE A 61 12.68 -2.45 -6.78
N TYR A 62 13.42 -3.40 -7.32
CA TYR A 62 12.90 -4.69 -7.75
C TYR A 62 12.31 -5.51 -6.59
N PRO A 63 11.12 -6.14 -6.73
CA PRO A 63 10.27 -6.24 -7.94
C PRO A 63 9.06 -5.27 -7.93
N PHE A 64 9.21 -4.06 -7.37
CA PHE A 64 8.09 -3.14 -7.12
C PHE A 64 7.97 -2.01 -8.13
N GLU A 65 8.62 -2.10 -9.29
CA GLU A 65 8.61 -1.07 -10.35
C GLU A 65 7.19 -0.68 -10.79
N HIS A 66 6.28 -1.64 -10.80
CA HIS A 66 4.87 -1.47 -11.17
C HIS A 66 3.92 -1.38 -9.98
N LEU A 67 4.45 -1.16 -8.77
CA LEU A 67 3.64 -1.12 -7.55
C LEU A 67 2.49 -0.11 -7.67
N SER A 68 1.27 -0.59 -7.57
CA SER A 68 0.04 0.20 -7.58
C SER A 68 -0.86 -0.21 -6.42
N TYR A 69 -1.89 0.58 -6.14
CA TYR A 69 -2.88 0.24 -5.12
C TYR A 69 -4.30 0.62 -5.54
N LYS A 70 -5.28 -0.09 -4.96
CA LYS A 70 -6.71 0.20 -5.06
C LYS A 70 -7.31 0.25 -3.67
N LYS A 71 -8.26 1.17 -3.46
CA LYS A 71 -9.01 1.28 -2.20
C LYS A 71 -10.43 0.77 -2.44
N GLU A 72 -10.77 -0.34 -1.80
CA GLU A 72 -12.13 -0.87 -1.84
C GLU A 72 -13.01 -0.16 -0.83
N ARG A 73 -14.28 0.01 -1.20
CA ARG A 73 -15.27 0.74 -0.40
C ARG A 73 -16.51 -0.13 -0.28
N LYS A 74 -17.30 0.06 0.79
CA LYS A 74 -18.60 -0.62 0.87
C LYS A 74 -19.50 -0.15 -0.27
N SER A 75 -20.18 -1.10 -0.93
CA SER A 75 -21.12 -0.81 -2.02
C SER A 75 -22.18 0.23 -1.63
N HIS A 76 -22.73 0.11 -0.42
CA HIS A 76 -23.77 1.01 0.10
C HIS A 76 -23.22 2.28 0.80
N ASP A 77 -21.92 2.34 1.11
CA ASP A 77 -21.29 3.52 1.70
C ASP A 77 -19.94 3.79 1.03
N LYS A 78 -19.99 4.60 -0.02
CA LYS A 78 -18.82 5.01 -0.79
C LYS A 78 -17.86 5.89 0.01
N ARG A 79 -18.21 6.38 1.19
CA ARG A 79 -17.30 7.20 2.01
C ARG A 79 -16.33 6.32 2.79
N LYS A 80 -16.77 5.13 3.20
CA LYS A 80 -15.98 4.20 4.02
C LYS A 80 -15.12 3.26 3.17
N VAL A 81 -13.81 3.49 3.19
CA VAL A 81 -12.81 2.54 2.69
C VAL A 81 -12.77 1.34 3.64
N THR A 82 -12.83 0.13 3.07
CA THR A 82 -12.81 -1.13 3.81
C THR A 82 -11.50 -1.87 3.65
N HIS A 83 -10.93 -1.86 2.45
CA HIS A 83 -9.66 -2.55 2.15
C HIS A 83 -8.75 -1.67 1.31
N ILE A 84 -7.47 -2.02 1.34
CA ILE A 84 -6.49 -1.54 0.38
C ILE A 84 -5.76 -2.74 -0.22
N ASP A 85 -5.72 -2.77 -1.54
CA ASP A 85 -5.07 -3.80 -2.33
C ASP A 85 -3.83 -3.20 -2.97
N PHE A 86 -2.69 -3.87 -2.88
CA PHE A 86 -1.45 -3.53 -3.56
C PHE A 86 -1.13 -4.59 -4.61
N TYR A 87 -0.71 -4.16 -5.79
CA TYR A 87 -0.32 -5.02 -6.92
C TYR A 87 1.09 -4.67 -7.35
N PHE A 88 1.97 -5.66 -7.53
CA PHE A 88 3.38 -5.43 -7.88
C PHE A 88 3.96 -6.40 -8.91
N GLU A 89 3.32 -7.52 -9.22
CA GLU A 89 3.60 -8.20 -10.49
C GLU A 89 2.78 -7.56 -11.61
N GLN A 90 3.35 -7.55 -12.81
CA GLN A 90 2.58 -7.27 -14.02
C GLN A 90 1.38 -8.22 -14.01
N LEU A 91 0.15 -7.71 -14.13
CA LEU A 91 -0.97 -8.56 -14.53
C LEU A 91 -0.47 -9.35 -15.75
N PRO A 92 -0.57 -10.69 -15.77
CA PRO A 92 -0.29 -11.45 -16.97
C PRO A 92 -1.03 -10.73 -18.10
N GLN A 93 -0.29 -10.26 -19.11
CA GLN A 93 -0.92 -9.70 -20.30
C GLN A 93 -1.62 -10.88 -20.95
N GLY A 94 -2.90 -11.06 -20.61
CA GLY A 94 -3.82 -11.88 -21.36
C GLY A 94 -4.09 -11.22 -22.69
#